data_AF-A0A0J0XG25-F1
#
_entry.id   AF-A0A0J0XG25-F1
#
_cell.length_a   1.000
_cell.length_b   1.000
_cell.length_c   1.000
_cell.angle_alpha   90.00
_cell.angle_beta   90.00
_cell.angle_gamma   90.00
#
_symmetry.space_group_name_H-M   'P 1'
#
loop_
_entity.id
_entity.type
_entity.pdbx_description
1 polymer ?
#
loop_
_entity_poly.entity_id
_entity_poly.type
_entity_poly.pdbx_seq_one_letter_code
_entity_poly.pdbx_strand_id
1 'polypeptide(L)'
;MSLTSLPLPSFAEVYTASADTVLSAARSATEWPFGWLNTLHRNIIANAVGFTPLRVARYLAPIALLYAQCYLLFEPGTRYTRVALGAACLIGMWSAWTSTRFTNPWFNAWNHVVTMPYLQFMFKTIEFACLKGPIRDPCSPRRSRAAWDLLVNSRMIGLGNVGLDVSPGVSNAKVPPDYVERHLQNCLGPRPSSRAGSVARHAAYAAALYVGMDACFSFMRRADPVFQQPYGGSNVLDTFIYGNRFIALPGLLDVPVPNYVVKIIIQLAILVVIWMAFEGLYQLFAAVHVALGAPVKAWDPNIFGAPWKSDSLIDLWGKRWHQTFRHMFIVTATVVLRALGMPVNGRSLFFMTFFFSGLLHTLSEMCMDPVGSPGRLVLFFMLAGAGCAAEQSFKSITGRKVRGTWGRIFGWGYMTAIAPVISVPWLNSGYGGNRVLPAGGPGDYIAAMFLEYGLKIQKA
;
A
#
# COMPACT_ATOMS: atom_id res chain seq x y z
N MET A 1 35.32 6.63 -16.47
CA MET A 1 34.56 5.46 -16.97
C MET A 1 33.14 5.94 -17.20
N SER A 2 32.64 5.91 -18.44
CA SER A 2 31.30 6.42 -18.74
C SER A 2 30.25 5.51 -18.12
N LEU A 3 29.46 6.01 -17.16
CA LEU A 3 28.35 5.26 -16.55
C LEU A 3 27.21 4.94 -17.55
N THR A 4 27.33 5.36 -18.81
CA THR A 4 26.31 5.18 -19.85
C THR A 4 26.41 3.86 -20.65
N SER A 5 27.40 2.99 -20.41
CA SER A 5 27.67 1.86 -21.31
C SER A 5 27.64 0.46 -20.68
N LEU A 6 27.08 0.26 -19.49
CA LEU A 6 26.81 -1.11 -19.03
C LEU A 6 25.54 -1.60 -19.73
N PRO A 7 25.62 -2.56 -20.68
CA PRO A 7 24.44 -3.10 -21.31
C PRO A 7 23.57 -3.71 -20.22
N LEU A 8 22.34 -3.22 -20.10
CA LEU A 8 21.36 -3.85 -19.22
C LEU A 8 21.15 -5.28 -19.73
N PRO A 9 21.22 -6.31 -18.86
CA PRO A 9 20.95 -7.68 -19.28
C PRO A 9 19.56 -7.73 -19.89
N SER A 10 19.45 -8.44 -21.01
CA SER A 10 18.19 -8.59 -21.73
C SER A 10 17.14 -9.23 -20.82
N PHE A 11 15.86 -8.98 -21.08
CA PHE A 11 14.76 -9.59 -20.30
C PHE A 11 14.84 -11.13 -20.28
N ALA A 12 15.45 -11.73 -21.31
CA ALA A 12 15.68 -13.17 -21.43
C ALA A 12 16.79 -13.69 -20.48
N GLU A 13 17.92 -12.97 -20.33
CA GLU A 13 19.03 -13.37 -19.44
C GLU A 13 18.64 -13.34 -17.95
N VAL A 14 17.69 -12.48 -17.60
CA VAL A 14 17.15 -12.39 -16.22
C VAL A 14 16.34 -13.64 -15.84
N TYR A 15 15.90 -14.45 -16.81
CA TYR A 15 15.03 -15.60 -16.58
C TYR A 15 15.78 -16.93 -16.37
N THR A 16 17.10 -16.98 -16.60
CA THR A 16 17.88 -18.25 -16.59
C THR A 16 18.76 -18.45 -15.37
N ALA A 17 18.67 -17.62 -14.32
CA ALA A 17 19.35 -17.91 -13.06
C ALA A 17 18.82 -19.22 -12.47
N SER A 18 19.69 -20.21 -12.26
CA SER A 18 19.29 -21.56 -11.85
C SER A 18 18.68 -21.55 -10.45
N ALA A 19 17.63 -22.34 -10.24
CA ALA A 19 16.93 -22.49 -8.97
C ALA A 19 17.87 -22.90 -7.81
N ASP A 20 19.01 -23.50 -8.12
CA ASP A 20 20.00 -23.95 -7.14
C ASP A 20 20.74 -22.79 -6.45
N THR A 21 20.99 -21.67 -7.14
CA THR A 21 21.60 -20.48 -6.53
C THR A 21 20.64 -19.78 -5.55
N VAL A 22 19.33 -19.84 -5.83
CA VAL A 22 18.28 -19.31 -4.95
C VAL A 22 18.22 -20.11 -3.64
N LEU A 23 18.28 -21.44 -3.75
CA LEU A 23 18.19 -22.33 -2.59
C LEU A 23 19.42 -22.27 -1.67
N SER A 24 20.62 -21.98 -2.19
CA SER A 24 21.82 -21.84 -1.35
C SER A 24 21.84 -20.53 -0.56
N ALA A 25 21.35 -19.43 -1.14
CA ALA A 25 21.27 -18.12 -0.47
C ALA A 25 20.17 -18.08 0.61
N ALA A 26 19.03 -18.74 0.37
CA ALA A 26 17.94 -18.84 1.34
C ALA A 26 18.34 -19.61 2.63
N ARG A 27 19.36 -20.47 2.56
CA ARG A 27 19.81 -21.28 3.70
C ARG A 27 20.71 -20.53 4.69
N SER A 28 21.31 -19.39 4.31
CA SER A 28 22.22 -18.65 5.19
C SER A 28 21.55 -17.57 6.05
N ALA A 29 20.25 -17.30 5.87
CA ALA A 29 19.48 -16.42 6.74
C ALA A 29 18.98 -17.20 7.97
N THR A 30 19.80 -17.24 9.01
CA THR A 30 19.60 -18.09 10.21
C THR A 30 18.44 -17.68 11.13
N GLU A 31 17.66 -16.65 10.81
CA GLU A 31 16.49 -16.28 11.61
C GLU A 31 15.31 -15.93 10.71
N TRP A 32 14.45 -16.92 10.50
CA TRP A 32 13.14 -16.69 9.89
C TRP A 32 12.38 -15.65 10.76
N PRO A 33 11.97 -14.50 10.21
CA PRO A 33 11.74 -13.33 11.04
C PRO A 33 10.26 -13.17 11.47
N PHE A 34 9.43 -14.19 11.23
CA PHE A 34 7.99 -14.20 11.50
C PHE A 34 7.60 -14.92 12.80
N GLY A 35 8.56 -15.37 13.60
CA GLY A 35 8.30 -16.09 14.84
C GLY A 35 7.48 -17.36 14.62
N TRP A 36 6.30 -17.48 15.22
CA TRP A 36 5.45 -18.68 15.09
C TRP A 36 4.91 -18.90 13.65
N LEU A 37 4.88 -17.85 12.81
CA LEU A 37 4.48 -17.95 11.40
C LEU A 37 5.62 -18.43 10.48
N ASN A 38 6.83 -18.68 11.02
CA ASN A 38 7.98 -19.14 10.25
C ASN A 38 7.72 -20.46 9.51
N THR A 39 6.93 -21.37 10.10
CA THR A 39 6.58 -22.63 9.43
C THR A 39 5.71 -22.38 8.20
N LEU A 40 4.73 -21.47 8.30
CA LEU A 40 3.90 -21.10 7.15
C LEU A 40 4.73 -20.43 6.07
N HIS A 41 5.54 -19.43 6.43
CA HIS A 41 6.40 -18.73 5.48
C HIS A 41 7.36 -19.68 4.77
N ARG A 42 8.07 -20.55 5.51
CA ARG A 42 8.93 -21.59 4.92
C ARG A 42 8.18 -22.48 3.93
N ASN A 43 6.98 -22.90 4.30
CA ASN A 43 6.14 -23.71 3.43
C ASN A 43 5.76 -22.95 2.14
N ILE A 44 5.42 -21.67 2.23
CA ILE A 44 5.14 -20.82 1.06
C ILE A 44 6.39 -20.72 0.18
N ILE A 45 7.56 -20.38 0.74
CA ILE A 45 8.79 -20.22 -0.05
C ILE A 45 9.21 -21.53 -0.73
N ALA A 46 9.09 -22.66 -0.04
CA ALA A 46 9.49 -23.96 -0.57
C ALA A 46 8.52 -24.52 -1.64
N ASN A 47 7.21 -24.28 -1.50
CA ASN A 47 6.20 -24.97 -2.29
C ASN A 47 5.41 -24.05 -3.23
N ALA A 48 5.44 -22.73 -3.04
CA ALA A 48 4.75 -21.81 -3.93
C ALA A 48 5.46 -21.73 -5.27
N VAL A 49 4.65 -21.61 -6.31
CA VAL A 49 5.10 -21.72 -7.69
C VAL A 49 4.81 -20.42 -8.46
N GLY A 50 5.60 -20.18 -9.51
CA GLY A 50 5.52 -18.98 -10.34
C GLY A 50 4.12 -18.75 -10.95
N PHE A 51 3.76 -17.49 -11.18
CA PHE A 51 2.55 -17.14 -11.94
C PHE A 51 2.64 -17.64 -13.39
N THR A 52 1.63 -18.40 -13.80
CA THR A 52 1.34 -18.78 -15.20
C THR A 52 -0.08 -18.33 -15.54
N PRO A 53 -0.51 -18.22 -16.81
CA PRO A 53 -1.87 -17.80 -17.13
C PRO A 53 -2.96 -18.61 -16.42
N LEU A 54 -2.79 -19.94 -16.35
CA LEU A 54 -3.70 -20.83 -15.61
C LEU A 54 -3.69 -20.55 -14.10
N ARG A 55 -2.52 -20.29 -13.51
CA ARG A 55 -2.41 -19.98 -12.08
C ARG A 55 -2.95 -18.60 -11.74
N VAL A 56 -2.79 -17.61 -12.63
CA VAL A 56 -3.46 -16.31 -12.51
C VAL A 56 -4.97 -16.51 -12.50
N ALA A 57 -5.52 -17.32 -13.41
CA ALA A 57 -6.96 -17.62 -13.41
C ALA A 57 -7.40 -18.30 -12.10
N ARG A 58 -6.64 -19.26 -11.58
CA ARG A 58 -6.90 -19.89 -10.26
C ARG A 58 -6.78 -18.90 -9.11
N TYR A 59 -5.83 -17.97 -9.17
CA TYR A 59 -5.63 -16.92 -8.18
C TYR A 59 -6.80 -15.93 -8.16
N LEU A 60 -7.38 -15.64 -9.32
CA LEU A 60 -8.53 -14.74 -9.44
C LEU A 60 -9.88 -15.44 -9.22
N ALA A 61 -9.97 -16.76 -9.37
CA ALA A 61 -11.23 -17.50 -9.26
C ALA A 61 -12.02 -17.25 -7.94
N PRO A 62 -11.38 -17.22 -6.75
CA PRO A 62 -12.09 -16.90 -5.51
C PRO A 62 -12.73 -15.50 -5.50
N ILE A 63 -12.18 -14.55 -6.25
CA ILE A 63 -12.74 -13.19 -6.37
C ILE A 63 -14.14 -13.22 -6.99
N ALA A 64 -14.45 -14.20 -7.85
CA ALA A 64 -15.80 -14.39 -8.37
C ALA A 64 -16.81 -14.82 -7.27
N LEU A 65 -16.37 -15.61 -6.30
CA LEU A 65 -17.19 -15.96 -5.13
C LEU A 65 -17.42 -14.74 -4.23
N LEU A 66 -16.38 -13.92 -4.04
CA LEU A 66 -16.53 -12.64 -3.31
C LEU A 66 -17.49 -11.70 -4.05
N TYR A 67 -17.42 -11.63 -5.39
CA TYR A 67 -18.40 -10.87 -6.18
C TYR A 67 -19.83 -11.39 -5.99
N ALA A 68 -20.05 -12.70 -6.02
CA ALA A 68 -21.35 -13.30 -5.75
C ALA A 68 -21.83 -12.96 -4.32
N GLN A 69 -20.93 -13.01 -3.34
CA GLN A 69 -21.23 -12.60 -1.97
C GLN A 69 -21.64 -11.12 -1.90
N CYS A 70 -20.92 -10.22 -2.61
CA CYS A 70 -21.26 -8.80 -2.74
C CYS A 70 -22.62 -8.60 -3.39
N TYR A 71 -22.97 -9.39 -4.42
CA TYR A 71 -24.27 -9.32 -5.08
C TYR A 71 -25.41 -9.65 -4.11
N LEU A 72 -25.23 -10.67 -3.28
CA LEU A 72 -26.18 -11.06 -2.25
C LEU A 72 -26.28 -10.05 -1.09
N LEU A 73 -25.33 -9.10 -0.95
CA LEU A 73 -25.44 -8.03 0.05
C LEU A 73 -26.65 -7.13 -0.17
N PHE A 74 -27.21 -7.08 -1.38
CA PHE A 74 -28.33 -6.21 -1.71
C PHE A 74 -29.70 -6.90 -1.60
N GLU A 75 -29.74 -8.11 -1.05
CA GLU A 75 -30.95 -8.91 -0.94
C GLU A 75 -31.16 -9.37 0.51
N PRO A 76 -32.37 -9.19 1.07
CA PRO A 76 -32.68 -9.66 2.42
C PRO A 76 -32.65 -11.20 2.48
N GLY A 77 -32.39 -11.75 3.67
CA GLY A 77 -32.46 -13.21 3.88
C GLY A 77 -31.30 -14.03 3.31
N THR A 78 -30.28 -13.41 2.70
CA THR A 78 -29.17 -14.14 2.04
C THR A 78 -28.00 -14.50 2.96
N ARG A 79 -28.09 -14.21 4.26
CA ARG A 79 -26.94 -14.31 5.19
C ARG A 79 -26.30 -15.70 5.20
N TYR A 80 -27.09 -16.77 5.29
CA TYR A 80 -26.56 -18.14 5.32
C TYR A 80 -25.84 -18.50 4.01
N THR A 81 -26.39 -18.10 2.86
CA THR A 81 -25.74 -18.26 1.55
C THR A 81 -24.44 -17.47 1.48
N ARG A 82 -24.40 -16.24 1.99
CA ARG A 82 -23.17 -15.43 2.06
C ARG A 82 -22.12 -16.06 2.97
N VAL A 83 -22.52 -16.68 4.08
CA VAL A 83 -21.60 -17.42 4.97
C VAL A 83 -21.00 -18.62 4.23
N ALA A 84 -21.82 -19.42 3.55
CA ALA A 84 -21.35 -20.57 2.77
C ALA A 84 -20.39 -20.15 1.64
N LEU A 85 -20.77 -19.14 0.84
CA LEU A 85 -19.89 -18.57 -0.19
C LEU A 85 -18.62 -17.99 0.40
N GLY A 86 -18.72 -17.32 1.55
CA GLY A 86 -17.58 -16.74 2.25
C GLY A 86 -16.57 -17.80 2.68
N ALA A 87 -17.03 -18.91 3.25
CA ALA A 87 -16.16 -20.03 3.62
C ALA A 87 -15.45 -20.62 2.40
N ALA A 88 -16.17 -20.89 1.31
CA ALA A 88 -15.59 -21.39 0.06
C ALA A 88 -14.58 -20.40 -0.54
N CYS A 89 -14.90 -19.11 -0.55
CA CYS A 89 -14.03 -18.04 -1.00
C CYS A 89 -12.74 -17.96 -0.17
N LEU A 90 -12.82 -18.04 1.16
CA LEU A 90 -11.64 -18.02 2.03
C LEU A 90 -10.72 -19.22 1.82
N ILE A 91 -11.27 -20.42 1.66
CA ILE A 91 -10.49 -21.63 1.36
C ILE A 91 -9.76 -21.47 0.02
N GLY A 92 -10.47 -21.02 -1.01
CA GLY A 92 -9.90 -20.76 -2.33
C GLY A 92 -8.82 -19.67 -2.28
N MET A 93 -9.07 -18.58 -1.55
CA MET A 93 -8.10 -17.51 -1.37
C MET A 93 -6.86 -17.99 -0.64
N TRP A 94 -7.02 -18.66 0.51
CA TRP A 94 -5.91 -19.21 1.28
C TRP A 94 -5.03 -20.15 0.43
N SER A 95 -5.66 -21.06 -0.32
CA SER A 95 -4.94 -21.98 -1.21
C SER A 95 -4.15 -21.24 -2.29
N ALA A 96 -4.78 -20.29 -2.99
CA ALA A 96 -4.12 -19.52 -4.04
C ALA A 96 -2.97 -18.65 -3.51
N TRP A 97 -3.18 -17.98 -2.38
CA TRP A 97 -2.17 -17.13 -1.74
C TRP A 97 -0.94 -17.93 -1.28
N THR A 98 -1.16 -19.10 -0.68
CA THR A 98 -0.06 -19.92 -0.14
C THR A 98 0.65 -20.78 -1.19
N SER A 99 0.07 -20.92 -2.39
CA SER A 99 0.62 -21.76 -3.47
C SER A 99 1.18 -20.99 -4.66
N THR A 100 0.95 -19.68 -4.78
CA THR A 100 1.38 -18.90 -5.96
C THR A 100 2.12 -17.63 -5.54
N ARG A 101 3.30 -17.42 -6.14
CA ARG A 101 4.10 -16.21 -5.93
C ARG A 101 4.95 -15.87 -7.15
N PHE A 102 5.49 -14.66 -7.22
CA PHE A 102 6.60 -14.33 -8.10
C PHE A 102 7.88 -14.97 -7.55
N THR A 103 8.43 -15.93 -8.30
CA THR A 103 9.66 -16.66 -7.94
C THR A 103 10.92 -15.95 -8.44
N ASN A 104 10.78 -15.07 -9.43
CA ASN A 104 11.90 -14.26 -9.89
C ASN A 104 12.15 -13.12 -8.88
N PRO A 105 13.36 -13.01 -8.31
CA PRO A 105 13.67 -12.08 -7.23
C PRO A 105 13.55 -10.60 -7.67
N TRP A 106 13.67 -10.30 -8.96
CA TRP A 106 13.43 -8.94 -9.49
C TRP A 106 11.99 -8.46 -9.33
N PHE A 107 11.04 -9.38 -9.12
CA PHE A 107 9.64 -9.10 -8.85
C PHE A 107 9.27 -9.41 -7.39
N ASN A 108 10.24 -9.50 -6.48
CA ASN A 108 9.98 -9.81 -5.07
C ASN A 108 8.97 -8.85 -4.41
N ALA A 109 9.07 -7.53 -4.67
CA ALA A 109 8.12 -6.54 -4.16
C ALA A 109 6.68 -6.74 -4.68
N TRP A 110 6.51 -7.32 -5.87
CA TRP A 110 5.18 -7.64 -6.39
C TRP A 110 4.44 -8.68 -5.56
N ASN A 111 5.17 -9.57 -4.87
CA ASN A 111 4.55 -10.49 -3.92
C ASN A 111 3.79 -9.71 -2.83
N HIS A 112 4.40 -8.67 -2.27
CA HIS A 112 3.72 -7.81 -1.29
C HIS A 112 2.58 -7.01 -1.92
N VAL A 113 2.82 -6.39 -3.07
CA VAL A 113 1.83 -5.54 -3.76
C VAL A 113 0.57 -6.31 -4.14
N VAL A 114 0.69 -7.57 -4.57
CA VAL A 114 -0.46 -8.43 -4.93
C VAL A 114 -1.09 -9.05 -3.69
N THR A 115 -0.30 -9.48 -2.71
CA THR A 115 -0.85 -10.09 -1.49
C THR A 115 -1.65 -9.10 -0.65
N MET A 116 -1.26 -7.83 -0.59
CA MET A 116 -1.97 -6.81 0.21
C MET A 116 -3.47 -6.68 -0.13
N PRO A 117 -3.90 -6.40 -1.39
CA PRO A 117 -5.32 -6.37 -1.74
C PRO A 117 -5.97 -7.76 -1.62
N TYR A 118 -5.21 -8.84 -1.79
CA TYR A 118 -5.73 -10.19 -1.65
C TYR A 118 -6.13 -10.52 -0.20
N LEU A 119 -5.29 -10.16 0.76
CA LEU A 119 -5.62 -10.25 2.19
C LEU A 119 -6.82 -9.35 2.53
N GLN A 120 -6.88 -8.14 1.96
CA GLN A 120 -8.06 -7.28 2.11
C GLN A 120 -9.34 -7.96 1.63
N PHE A 121 -9.31 -8.66 0.49
CA PHE A 121 -10.46 -9.41 -0.01
C PHE A 121 -10.86 -10.55 0.93
N MET A 122 -9.90 -11.23 1.57
CA MET A 122 -10.20 -12.23 2.61
C MET A 122 -10.92 -11.60 3.80
N PHE A 123 -10.46 -10.44 4.28
CA PHE A 123 -11.16 -9.73 5.37
C PHE A 123 -12.57 -9.29 4.98
N LYS A 124 -12.76 -8.74 3.78
CA LYS A 124 -14.09 -8.40 3.25
C LYS A 124 -15.00 -9.63 3.19
N THR A 125 -14.45 -10.77 2.78
CA THR A 125 -15.20 -12.03 2.70
C THR A 125 -15.81 -12.42 4.06
N ILE A 126 -15.02 -12.26 5.13
CA ILE A 126 -15.46 -12.48 6.51
C ILE A 126 -16.50 -11.43 6.91
N GLU A 127 -16.21 -10.16 6.66
CA GLU A 127 -17.11 -9.05 7.02
C GLU A 127 -18.50 -9.21 6.39
N PHE A 128 -18.55 -9.46 5.08
CA PHE A 128 -19.78 -9.61 4.31
C PHE A 128 -20.60 -10.86 4.70
N ALA A 129 -19.93 -11.92 5.15
CA ALA A 129 -20.59 -13.07 5.77
C ALA A 129 -21.27 -12.69 7.11
N CYS A 130 -20.67 -11.77 7.87
CA CYS A 130 -21.16 -11.37 9.19
C CYS A 130 -22.26 -10.29 9.16
N LEU A 131 -22.42 -9.54 8.07
CA LEU A 131 -23.46 -8.51 7.96
C LEU A 131 -24.87 -9.11 8.12
N LYS A 132 -25.74 -8.42 8.87
CA LYS A 132 -27.11 -8.91 9.17
C LYS A 132 -28.18 -8.44 8.18
N GLY A 133 -28.03 -7.23 7.62
CA GLY A 133 -29.01 -6.62 6.73
C GLY A 133 -28.50 -6.44 5.30
N PRO A 134 -29.38 -5.99 4.39
CA PRO A 134 -28.95 -5.59 3.06
C PRO A 134 -28.19 -4.26 3.09
N ILE A 135 -27.28 -4.06 2.14
CA ILE A 135 -26.61 -2.79 1.87
C ILE A 135 -27.41 -2.02 0.82
N ARG A 136 -27.47 -0.69 0.98
CA ARG A 136 -27.94 0.25 -0.04
C ARG A 136 -26.75 1.01 -0.62
N ASP A 137 -26.57 0.92 -1.93
CA ASP A 137 -25.63 1.75 -2.68
C ASP A 137 -26.40 2.93 -3.30
N PRO A 138 -26.15 4.19 -2.87
CA PRO A 138 -26.81 5.36 -3.42
C PRO A 138 -26.37 5.69 -4.85
N CYS A 139 -25.20 5.23 -5.28
CA CYS A 139 -24.58 5.62 -6.55
C CYS A 139 -24.99 4.72 -7.73
N SER A 140 -25.33 3.45 -7.47
CA SER A 140 -25.64 2.48 -8.53
C SER A 140 -27.02 1.84 -8.36
N PRO A 141 -27.99 2.13 -9.25
CA PRO A 141 -29.31 1.48 -9.19
C PRO A 141 -29.29 0.01 -9.61
N ARG A 142 -28.26 -0.43 -10.34
CA ARG A 142 -28.11 -1.84 -10.76
C ARG A 142 -27.28 -2.60 -9.74
N ARG A 143 -27.87 -3.67 -9.19
CA ARG A 143 -27.25 -4.53 -8.17
C ARG A 143 -25.88 -5.09 -8.60
N SER A 144 -25.76 -5.59 -9.83
CA SER A 144 -24.49 -6.12 -10.35
C SER A 144 -23.37 -5.09 -10.36
N ARG A 145 -23.68 -3.85 -10.76
CA ARG A 145 -22.72 -2.75 -10.75
C ARG A 145 -22.35 -2.32 -9.33
N ALA A 146 -23.33 -2.28 -8.42
CA ALA A 146 -23.09 -1.96 -7.01
C ALA A 146 -22.21 -3.03 -6.33
N ALA A 147 -22.44 -4.31 -6.64
CA ALA A 147 -21.62 -5.42 -6.17
C ALA A 147 -20.19 -5.34 -6.69
N TRP A 148 -20.02 -4.99 -7.97
CA TRP A 148 -18.70 -4.77 -8.56
C TRP A 148 -17.98 -3.57 -7.94
N ASP A 149 -18.70 -2.47 -7.69
CA ASP A 149 -18.15 -1.30 -6.99
C ASP A 149 -17.69 -1.67 -5.57
N LEU A 150 -18.53 -2.35 -4.77
CA LEU A 150 -18.14 -2.84 -3.44
C LEU A 150 -16.89 -3.72 -3.46
N LEU A 151 -16.76 -4.56 -4.49
CA LEU A 151 -15.61 -5.44 -4.68
C LEU A 151 -14.33 -4.63 -4.93
N VAL A 152 -14.33 -3.77 -5.96
CA VAL A 152 -13.11 -3.12 -6.48
C VAL A 152 -12.81 -1.78 -5.80
N ASN A 153 -13.84 -0.98 -5.58
CA ASN A 153 -13.70 0.38 -5.06
C ASN A 153 -13.21 0.37 -3.61
N SER A 154 -13.42 -0.73 -2.87
CA SER A 154 -12.88 -1.05 -1.53
C SER A 154 -13.07 -0.01 -0.41
N ARG A 155 -13.65 1.12 -0.74
CA ARG A 155 -13.66 2.27 0.12
C ARG A 155 -14.80 2.22 1.11
N MET A 156 -15.92 1.56 0.77
CA MET A 156 -17.20 1.76 1.46
C MET A 156 -17.55 3.26 1.70
N ILE A 157 -16.83 4.16 1.02
CA ILE A 157 -16.91 5.60 1.17
C ILE A 157 -18.25 6.01 0.58
N GLY A 158 -18.99 6.79 1.35
CA GLY A 158 -20.33 7.18 0.95
C GLY A 158 -21.43 6.15 1.23
N LEU A 159 -21.13 4.99 1.82
CA LEU A 159 -22.18 4.03 2.25
C LEU A 159 -22.69 4.27 3.67
N GLY A 160 -22.18 5.30 4.37
CA GLY A 160 -22.51 5.54 5.78
C GLY A 160 -22.07 4.37 6.66
N ASN A 161 -22.72 4.19 7.80
CA ASN A 161 -22.41 3.09 8.71
C ASN A 161 -22.97 1.78 8.15
N VAL A 162 -22.09 0.89 7.73
CA VAL A 162 -22.45 -0.45 7.25
C VAL A 162 -22.25 -1.48 8.37
N GLY A 163 -23.35 -2.01 8.90
CA GLY A 163 -23.37 -3.19 9.78
C GLY A 163 -22.57 -3.08 11.08
N LEU A 164 -21.46 -3.83 11.20
CA LEU A 164 -20.62 -3.93 12.41
C LEU A 164 -19.97 -2.58 12.80
N ASP A 165 -20.07 -1.60 11.90
CA ASP A 165 -19.56 -0.27 12.10
C ASP A 165 -20.30 0.47 13.23
N VAL A 166 -19.54 0.81 14.27
CA VAL A 166 -19.99 1.63 15.40
C VAL A 166 -19.47 3.06 15.30
N SER A 167 -18.93 3.43 14.15
CA SER A 167 -18.47 4.78 13.89
C SER A 167 -19.65 5.77 13.95
N PRO A 168 -19.43 7.02 14.37
CA PRO A 168 -20.43 8.06 14.26
C PRO A 168 -20.71 8.35 12.78
N GLY A 169 -21.96 8.17 12.34
CA GLY A 169 -22.36 8.38 10.95
C GLY A 169 -23.84 8.08 10.70
N VAL A 170 -24.31 8.43 9.51
CA VAL A 170 -25.67 8.10 9.07
C VAL A 170 -25.71 6.60 8.80
N SER A 171 -26.68 5.87 9.36
CA SER A 171 -26.91 4.46 9.03
C SER A 171 -27.02 4.28 7.52
N ASN A 172 -26.42 3.23 6.95
CA ASN A 172 -26.48 2.93 5.51
C ASN A 172 -27.91 3.02 4.92
N ALA A 173 -28.92 2.59 5.68
CA ALA A 173 -30.32 2.65 5.27
C ALA A 173 -30.84 4.09 5.02
N LYS A 174 -30.24 5.09 5.68
CA LYS A 174 -30.62 6.51 5.67
C LYS A 174 -29.70 7.39 4.84
N VAL A 175 -28.73 6.83 4.14
CA VAL A 175 -27.79 7.60 3.32
C VAL A 175 -28.56 8.24 2.14
N PRO A 176 -28.48 9.56 1.96
CA PRO A 176 -29.15 10.22 0.85
C PRO A 176 -28.47 9.87 -0.49
N PRO A 177 -29.22 9.86 -1.62
CA PRO A 177 -28.69 9.51 -2.94
C PRO A 177 -27.47 10.35 -3.38
N ASP A 178 -27.40 11.61 -2.92
CA ASP A 178 -26.31 12.54 -3.24
C ASP A 178 -25.24 12.65 -2.16
N TYR A 179 -25.17 11.68 -1.24
CA TYR A 179 -24.12 11.67 -0.23
C TYR A 179 -22.75 11.40 -0.86
N VAL A 180 -21.93 12.44 -0.94
CA VAL A 180 -20.51 12.33 -1.28
C VAL A 180 -19.73 12.65 -0.02
N GLU A 181 -18.79 11.78 0.35
CA GLU A 181 -17.96 12.00 1.51
C GLU A 181 -17.01 13.19 1.27
N ARG A 182 -17.40 14.36 1.80
CA ARG A 182 -16.79 15.66 1.47
C ARG A 182 -15.35 15.83 1.98
N HIS A 183 -14.86 14.90 2.81
CA HIS A 183 -13.56 15.05 3.46
C HIS A 183 -12.37 14.71 2.54
N LEU A 184 -12.63 14.05 1.40
CA LEU A 184 -11.64 13.76 0.37
C LEU A 184 -11.69 14.86 -0.69
N GLN A 185 -11.00 15.96 -0.41
CA GLN A 185 -10.87 17.05 -1.36
C GLN A 185 -10.00 16.63 -2.54
N ASN A 186 -10.51 16.88 -3.76
CA ASN A 186 -9.73 16.72 -4.97
C ASN A 186 -8.58 17.71 -4.97
N CYS A 187 -7.36 17.19 -5.17
CA CYS A 187 -6.16 18.02 -5.21
C CYS A 187 -5.93 18.66 -6.59
N LEU A 188 -6.70 18.27 -7.61
CA LEU A 188 -6.38 18.47 -9.03
C LEU A 188 -7.42 19.30 -9.77
N GLY A 189 -7.98 20.30 -9.10
CA GLY A 189 -8.89 21.26 -9.73
C GLY A 189 -10.34 20.79 -9.81
N PRO A 190 -11.17 21.47 -10.62
CA PRO A 190 -12.62 21.24 -10.65
C PRO A 190 -12.97 19.85 -11.19
N ARG A 191 -14.04 19.26 -10.66
CA ARG A 191 -14.57 17.98 -11.11
C ARG A 191 -15.06 18.11 -12.57
N PRO A 192 -14.59 17.28 -13.52
CA PRO A 192 -15.12 17.27 -14.87
C PRO A 192 -16.63 17.00 -14.86
N SER A 193 -17.39 17.74 -15.68
CA SER A 193 -18.84 17.55 -15.81
C SER A 193 -19.20 16.33 -16.67
N SER A 194 -18.30 15.89 -17.56
CA SER A 194 -18.53 14.79 -18.49
C SER A 194 -17.78 13.51 -18.09
N ARG A 195 -18.34 12.35 -18.49
CA ARG A 195 -17.71 11.04 -18.30
C ARG A 195 -16.34 10.97 -18.98
N ALA A 196 -16.25 11.41 -20.24
CA ALA A 196 -15.01 11.44 -20.99
C ALA A 196 -13.94 12.31 -20.30
N GLY A 197 -14.33 13.49 -19.78
CA GLY A 197 -13.43 14.34 -19.02
C GLY A 197 -12.95 13.68 -17.72
N SER A 198 -13.81 12.92 -17.03
CA SER A 198 -13.42 12.15 -15.86
C SER A 198 -12.42 11.03 -16.20
N VAL A 199 -12.67 10.27 -17.28
CA VAL A 199 -11.76 9.22 -17.76
C VAL A 199 -10.40 9.82 -18.11
N ALA A 200 -10.39 10.89 -18.91
CA ALA A 200 -9.16 11.57 -19.31
C ALA A 200 -8.36 12.07 -18.10
N ARG A 201 -9.03 12.67 -17.12
CA ARG A 201 -8.38 13.13 -15.88
C ARG A 201 -7.76 11.97 -15.10
N HIS A 202 -8.50 10.89 -14.87
CA HIS A 202 -8.00 9.71 -14.16
C HIS A 202 -6.81 9.07 -14.88
N ALA A 203 -6.90 8.92 -16.21
CA ALA A 203 -5.82 8.38 -17.03
C ALA A 203 -4.57 9.26 -17.02
N ALA A 204 -4.73 10.59 -17.19
CA ALA A 204 -3.62 11.54 -17.13
C ALA A 204 -2.94 11.53 -15.76
N TYR A 205 -3.72 11.41 -14.68
CA TYR A 205 -3.16 11.37 -13.34
C TYR A 205 -2.43 10.06 -13.05
N ALA A 206 -3.00 8.92 -13.46
CA ALA A 206 -2.32 7.63 -13.38
C ALA A 206 -0.97 7.65 -14.14
N ALA A 207 -0.94 8.25 -15.33
CA ALA A 207 0.29 8.41 -16.12
C ALA A 207 1.32 9.31 -15.40
N ALA A 208 0.90 10.44 -14.83
CA ALA A 208 1.81 11.33 -14.11
C ALA A 208 2.40 10.65 -12.86
N LEU A 209 1.59 9.91 -12.10
CA LEU A 209 2.04 9.14 -10.93
C LEU A 209 2.97 7.99 -11.34
N TYR A 210 2.68 7.33 -12.46
CA TYR A 210 3.56 6.32 -13.04
C TYR A 210 4.93 6.91 -13.37
N VAL A 211 4.99 8.07 -14.05
CA VAL A 211 6.26 8.72 -14.42
C VAL A 211 7.07 9.08 -13.17
N GLY A 212 6.42 9.65 -12.14
CA GLY A 212 7.09 9.98 -10.88
C GLY A 212 7.64 8.75 -10.16
N MET A 213 6.83 7.69 -10.07
CA MET A 213 7.24 6.42 -9.46
C MET A 213 8.41 5.77 -10.22
N ASP A 214 8.33 5.75 -11.56
CA ASP A 214 9.39 5.22 -12.43
C ASP A 214 10.69 5.98 -12.28
N ALA A 215 10.63 7.32 -12.19
CA ALA A 215 11.80 8.16 -11.95
C ALA A 215 12.46 7.85 -10.61
N CYS A 216 11.68 7.66 -9.53
CA CYS A 216 12.23 7.31 -8.22
C CYS A 216 12.92 5.93 -8.22
N PHE A 217 12.30 4.90 -8.79
CA PHE A 217 12.93 3.58 -8.88
C PHE A 217 14.15 3.58 -9.81
N SER A 218 14.07 4.26 -10.95
CA SER A 218 15.19 4.39 -11.89
C SER A 218 16.36 5.14 -11.28
N PHE A 219 16.09 6.19 -10.49
CA PHE A 219 17.11 6.89 -9.72
C PHE A 219 17.80 5.95 -8.74
N MET A 220 17.07 5.22 -7.90
CA MET A 220 17.68 4.29 -6.94
C MET A 220 18.57 3.25 -7.65
N ARG A 221 18.09 2.66 -8.75
CA ARG A 221 18.88 1.68 -9.53
C ARG A 221 20.16 2.31 -10.10
N ARG A 222 20.08 3.50 -10.67
CA ARG A 222 21.22 4.17 -11.32
C ARG A 222 22.20 4.80 -10.33
N ALA A 223 21.71 5.20 -9.15
CA ALA A 223 22.51 5.90 -8.15
C ALA A 223 23.62 5.00 -7.58
N ASP A 224 23.34 3.72 -7.32
CA ASP A 224 24.33 2.78 -6.81
C ASP A 224 23.91 1.31 -7.03
N PRO A 225 24.83 0.41 -7.43
CA PRO A 225 24.57 -1.02 -7.56
C PRO A 225 24.05 -1.70 -6.28
N VAL A 226 24.28 -1.13 -5.09
CA VAL A 226 23.76 -1.67 -3.82
C VAL A 226 22.23 -1.75 -3.81
N PHE A 227 21.54 -0.87 -4.53
CA PHE A 227 20.08 -0.94 -4.66
C PHE A 227 19.64 -2.02 -5.63
N GLN A 228 20.48 -2.44 -6.58
CA GLN A 228 20.14 -3.41 -7.63
C GLN A 228 20.29 -4.88 -7.19
N GLN A 229 20.42 -5.15 -5.90
CA GLN A 229 20.57 -6.52 -5.40
C GLN A 229 19.19 -7.22 -5.36
N PRO A 230 18.91 -8.19 -6.26
CA PRO A 230 17.59 -8.80 -6.35
C PRO A 230 17.27 -9.66 -5.11
N TYR A 231 18.31 -10.17 -4.44
CA TYR A 231 18.20 -10.90 -3.17
C TYR A 231 18.38 -9.98 -1.95
N GLY A 232 18.20 -8.67 -2.12
CA GLY A 232 18.39 -7.70 -1.06
C GLY A 232 19.83 -7.62 -0.57
N GLY A 233 20.02 -7.03 0.60
CA GLY A 233 21.34 -6.85 1.20
C GLY A 233 21.25 -6.40 2.65
N SER A 234 22.33 -6.54 3.40
CA SER A 234 22.43 -5.95 4.74
C SER A 234 22.88 -4.49 4.64
N ASN A 235 22.25 -3.63 5.43
CA ASN A 235 22.60 -2.22 5.55
C ASN A 235 22.65 -1.45 4.22
N VAL A 236 21.78 -1.77 3.26
CA VAL A 236 21.75 -1.18 1.91
C VAL A 236 21.81 0.36 1.96
N LEU A 237 20.98 0.96 2.81
CA LEU A 237 20.89 2.42 2.95
C LEU A 237 22.18 3.03 3.49
N ASP A 238 22.76 2.45 4.54
CA ASP A 238 23.97 2.99 5.17
C ASP A 238 25.19 2.77 4.26
N THR A 239 25.29 1.62 3.58
CA THR A 239 26.31 1.37 2.55
C THR A 239 26.25 2.41 1.43
N PHE A 240 25.04 2.75 0.95
CA PHE A 240 24.89 3.81 -0.05
C PHE A 240 25.32 5.18 0.49
N ILE A 241 24.90 5.54 1.70
CA ILE A 241 25.13 6.88 2.24
C ILE A 241 26.60 7.10 2.63
N TYR A 242 27.22 6.14 3.30
CA TYR A 242 28.58 6.30 3.82
C TYR A 242 29.66 5.86 2.82
N GLY A 243 29.30 5.06 1.82
CA GLY A 243 30.19 4.71 0.72
C GLY A 243 30.27 5.77 -0.39
N ASN A 244 29.51 6.86 -0.28
CA ASN A 244 29.46 7.90 -1.30
C ASN A 244 29.51 9.31 -0.71
N ARG A 245 30.04 10.25 -1.51
CA ARG A 245 29.96 11.70 -1.32
C ARG A 245 28.96 12.27 -2.32
N PHE A 246 28.12 13.20 -1.84
CA PHE A 246 27.03 13.79 -2.60
C PHE A 246 27.27 15.27 -2.85
N ILE A 247 27.16 15.70 -4.10
CA ILE A 247 27.32 17.09 -4.52
C ILE A 247 26.06 17.50 -5.31
N ALA A 248 25.30 18.46 -4.78
CA ALA A 248 24.13 19.02 -5.45
C ALA A 248 24.56 20.09 -6.45
N LEU A 249 23.90 20.11 -7.62
CA LEU A 249 24.13 21.06 -8.70
C LEU A 249 25.61 21.12 -9.12
N PRO A 250 26.18 19.98 -9.55
CA PRO A 250 27.60 19.88 -9.90
C PRO A 250 27.97 20.84 -11.04
N GLY A 251 29.10 21.54 -10.88
CA GLY A 251 29.58 22.54 -11.84
C GLY A 251 28.82 23.88 -11.84
N LEU A 252 27.70 23.99 -11.13
CA LEU A 252 26.99 25.25 -10.92
C LEU A 252 27.23 25.82 -9.53
N LEU A 253 26.91 25.06 -8.48
CA LEU A 253 27.09 25.47 -7.08
C LEU A 253 28.00 24.52 -6.28
N ASP A 254 28.17 23.28 -6.73
CA ASP A 254 28.99 22.24 -6.08
C ASP A 254 28.74 22.09 -4.56
N VAL A 255 27.46 22.16 -4.15
CA VAL A 255 27.09 22.15 -2.73
C VAL A 255 27.22 20.73 -2.16
N PRO A 256 28.09 20.48 -1.17
CA PRO A 256 28.16 19.18 -0.52
C PRO A 256 26.86 18.91 0.25
N VAL A 257 26.24 17.77 0.00
CA VAL A 257 25.00 17.38 0.68
C VAL A 257 25.34 16.48 1.87
N PRO A 258 24.99 16.88 3.12
CA PRO A 258 25.24 16.05 4.28
C PRO A 258 24.52 14.69 4.21
N ASN A 259 25.19 13.64 4.67
CA ASN A 259 24.69 12.26 4.66
C ASN A 259 23.31 12.09 5.32
N TYR A 260 23.05 12.83 6.41
CA TYR A 260 21.76 12.75 7.10
C TYR A 260 20.60 13.30 6.26
N VAL A 261 20.81 14.32 5.42
CA VAL A 261 19.74 14.83 4.55
C VAL A 261 19.49 13.86 3.39
N VAL A 262 20.53 13.23 2.84
CA VAL A 262 20.37 12.15 1.85
C VAL A 262 19.57 10.99 2.46
N LYS A 263 19.86 10.60 3.70
CA LYS A 263 19.10 9.59 4.45
C LYS A 263 17.62 9.92 4.52
N ILE A 264 17.29 11.14 4.96
CA ILE A 264 15.90 11.61 5.08
C ILE A 264 15.21 11.63 3.71
N ILE A 265 15.88 12.12 2.66
CA ILE A 265 15.34 12.19 1.30
C ILE A 265 14.96 10.79 0.79
N ILE A 266 15.85 9.79 0.93
CA ILE A 266 15.57 8.42 0.48
C ILE A 266 14.39 7.83 1.26
N GLN A 267 14.34 8.05 2.57
CA GLN A 267 13.25 7.57 3.41
C GLN A 267 11.91 8.18 3.02
N LEU A 268 11.87 9.48 2.76
CA LEU A 268 10.68 10.17 2.27
C LEU A 268 10.31 9.71 0.85
N ALA A 269 11.30 9.46 -0.02
CA ALA A 269 11.07 8.97 -1.37
C ALA A 269 10.34 7.62 -1.38
N ILE A 270 10.65 6.71 -0.44
CA ILE A 270 9.91 5.44 -0.28
C ILE A 270 8.42 5.71 0.01
N LEU A 271 8.11 6.63 0.94
CA LEU A 271 6.72 6.98 1.25
C LEU A 271 6.00 7.61 0.04
N VAL A 272 6.70 8.46 -0.71
CA VAL A 272 6.18 9.08 -1.93
C VAL A 272 5.90 8.04 -3.00
N VAL A 273 6.81 7.08 -3.22
CA VAL A 273 6.65 5.98 -4.16
C VAL A 273 5.44 5.11 -3.79
N ILE A 274 5.28 4.78 -2.51
CA ILE A 274 4.11 4.02 -2.03
C ILE A 274 2.82 4.79 -2.32
N TRP A 275 2.78 6.08 -2.00
CA TRP A 275 1.64 6.93 -2.32
C TRP A 275 1.34 6.95 -3.83
N MET A 276 2.35 7.17 -4.67
CA MET A 276 2.22 7.18 -6.13
C MET A 276 1.73 5.84 -6.67
N ALA A 277 2.22 4.72 -6.15
CA ALA A 277 1.84 3.39 -6.58
C ALA A 277 0.35 3.12 -6.31
N PHE A 278 -0.09 3.33 -5.07
CA PHE A 278 -1.49 3.08 -4.69
C PHE A 278 -2.46 4.05 -5.37
N GLU A 279 -2.15 5.34 -5.36
CA GLU A 279 -2.99 6.34 -6.03
C GLU A 279 -2.99 6.11 -7.55
N GLY A 280 -1.84 5.82 -8.16
CA GLY A 280 -1.74 5.58 -9.61
C GLY A 280 -2.57 4.37 -10.06
N LEU A 281 -2.48 3.26 -9.31
CA LEU A 281 -3.30 2.08 -9.58
C LEU A 281 -4.79 2.36 -9.39
N TYR A 282 -5.14 3.09 -8.33
CA TYR A 282 -6.52 3.51 -8.09
C TYR A 282 -7.07 4.37 -9.24
N GLN A 283 -6.29 5.35 -9.71
CA GLN A 283 -6.65 6.23 -10.82
C GLN A 283 -6.79 5.46 -12.14
N LEU A 284 -5.92 4.48 -12.39
CA LEU A 284 -6.04 3.57 -13.53
C LEU A 284 -7.36 2.78 -13.47
N PHE A 285 -7.69 2.19 -12.32
CA PHE A 285 -8.96 1.49 -12.15
C PHE A 285 -10.14 2.45 -12.31
N ALA A 286 -10.09 3.65 -11.73
CA ALA A 286 -11.13 4.66 -11.87
C ALA A 286 -11.38 5.00 -13.35
N ALA A 287 -10.33 5.21 -14.15
CA ALA A 287 -10.45 5.47 -15.57
C ALA A 287 -11.20 4.34 -16.31
N VAL A 288 -10.78 3.09 -16.08
CA VAL A 288 -11.40 1.91 -16.71
C VAL A 288 -12.87 1.77 -16.29
N HIS A 289 -13.17 1.86 -15.00
CA HIS A 289 -14.52 1.66 -14.48
C HIS A 289 -15.48 2.75 -14.93
N VAL A 290 -15.04 4.01 -14.90
CA VAL A 290 -15.84 5.13 -15.40
C VAL A 290 -16.05 5.02 -16.92
N ALA A 291 -15.06 4.55 -17.69
CA ALA A 291 -15.22 4.29 -19.11
C ALA A 291 -16.28 3.19 -19.38
N LEU A 292 -16.29 2.13 -18.56
CA LEU A 292 -17.27 1.03 -18.63
C LEU A 292 -18.67 1.39 -18.08
N GLY A 293 -18.88 2.64 -17.67
CA GLY A 293 -20.20 3.13 -17.27
C GLY A 293 -20.43 3.31 -15.77
N ALA A 294 -19.41 3.11 -14.92
CA ALA A 294 -19.53 3.36 -13.48
C ALA A 294 -19.91 4.84 -13.19
N PRO A 295 -20.64 5.15 -12.10
CA PRO A 295 -20.98 6.52 -11.74
C PRO A 295 -19.72 7.34 -11.46
N VAL A 296 -19.56 8.48 -12.17
CA VAL A 296 -18.40 9.39 -11.99
C VAL A 296 -18.25 9.80 -10.53
N LYS A 297 -19.35 10.12 -9.84
CA LYS A 297 -19.34 10.55 -8.44
C LYS A 297 -18.74 9.50 -7.48
N ALA A 298 -18.89 8.20 -7.76
CA ALA A 298 -18.41 7.12 -6.90
C ALA A 298 -16.88 6.91 -7.00
N TRP A 299 -16.29 7.30 -8.12
CA TRP A 299 -14.86 7.16 -8.41
C TRP A 299 -14.12 8.51 -8.42
N ASP A 300 -14.80 9.60 -8.11
CA ASP A 300 -14.18 10.92 -8.05
C ASP A 300 -13.31 11.16 -6.81
N PRO A 301 -13.69 10.74 -5.58
CA PRO A 301 -12.82 10.89 -4.42
C PRO A 301 -11.46 10.22 -4.67
N ASN A 302 -10.38 10.77 -4.11
CA ASN A 302 -9.08 10.09 -4.12
C ASN A 302 -8.94 9.20 -2.89
N ILE A 303 -8.08 8.19 -2.94
CA ILE A 303 -7.78 7.36 -1.75
C ILE A 303 -6.74 8.02 -0.83
N PHE A 304 -6.06 9.08 -1.32
CA PHE A 304 -5.21 9.98 -0.54
C PHE A 304 -5.71 11.44 -0.60
N GLY A 305 -5.64 12.14 0.54
CA GLY A 305 -6.11 13.52 0.71
C GLY A 305 -4.98 14.53 0.93
N ALA A 306 -4.08 14.72 -0.05
CA ALA A 306 -2.89 15.57 0.05
C ALA A 306 -2.10 15.36 1.37
N PRO A 307 -1.49 14.19 1.60
CA PRO A 307 -0.81 13.86 2.86
C PRO A 307 0.20 14.92 3.33
N TRP A 308 0.94 15.56 2.41
CA TRP A 308 1.90 16.64 2.71
C TRP A 308 1.27 17.87 3.38
N LYS A 309 -0.04 18.08 3.23
CA LYS A 309 -0.75 19.19 3.90
C LYS A 309 -1.11 18.89 5.35
N SER A 310 -0.86 17.67 5.84
CA SER A 310 -1.16 17.31 7.22
C SER A 310 -0.53 18.28 8.22
N ASP A 311 -1.26 18.54 9.29
CA ASP A 311 -0.85 19.40 10.39
C ASP A 311 -0.84 18.67 11.75
N SER A 312 -1.04 17.35 11.74
CA SER A 312 -0.96 16.44 12.88
C SER A 312 -0.85 14.98 12.42
N LEU A 313 -0.53 14.05 13.31
CA LEU A 313 -0.53 12.61 13.02
C LEU A 313 -1.95 12.08 12.81
N ILE A 314 -2.91 12.51 13.65
CA ILE A 314 -4.32 12.13 13.50
C ILE A 314 -4.89 12.63 12.17
N ASP A 315 -4.53 13.83 11.71
CA ASP A 315 -4.97 14.32 10.39
C ASP A 315 -4.33 13.51 9.25
N LEU A 316 -3.05 13.17 9.36
CA LEU A 316 -2.31 12.39 8.36
C LEU A 316 -2.98 11.02 8.18
N TRP A 317 -3.02 10.23 9.24
CA TRP A 317 -3.51 8.84 9.18
C TRP A 317 -5.03 8.74 9.14
N GLY A 318 -5.72 9.66 9.81
CA GLY A 318 -7.18 9.62 9.92
C GLY A 318 -7.92 10.15 8.70
N LYS A 319 -7.27 10.93 7.81
CA LYS A 319 -7.98 11.53 6.65
C LYS A 319 -7.19 11.58 5.36
N ARG A 320 -5.85 11.64 5.42
CA ARG A 320 -5.05 11.96 4.23
C ARG A 320 -4.28 10.78 3.67
N TRP A 321 -3.94 9.81 4.50
CA TRP A 321 -3.17 8.64 4.11
C TRP A 321 -4.09 7.45 3.85
N HIS A 322 -3.98 6.86 2.65
CA HIS A 322 -4.53 5.58 2.22
C HIS A 322 -5.85 5.14 2.90
N GLN A 323 -6.98 5.74 2.52
CA GLN A 323 -8.27 5.51 3.18
C GLN A 323 -8.91 4.13 2.92
N THR A 324 -8.40 3.36 1.96
CA THR A 324 -8.99 2.09 1.52
C THR A 324 -9.03 0.99 2.60
N PHE A 325 -8.08 0.96 3.53
CA PHE A 325 -8.01 -0.07 4.58
C PHE A 325 -8.60 0.38 5.92
N ARG A 326 -8.95 1.67 6.04
CA ARG A 326 -9.35 2.29 7.30
C ARG A 326 -10.54 1.59 7.94
N HIS A 327 -11.59 1.35 7.15
CA HIS A 327 -12.81 0.70 7.61
C HIS A 327 -12.51 -0.69 8.22
N MET A 328 -11.79 -1.52 7.48
CA MET A 328 -11.41 -2.87 7.90
C MET A 328 -10.67 -2.84 9.24
N PHE A 329 -9.66 -1.97 9.38
CA PHE A 329 -8.89 -1.89 10.62
C PHE A 329 -9.73 -1.42 11.81
N ILE A 330 -10.62 -0.45 11.62
CA ILE A 330 -11.52 0.03 12.69
C ILE A 330 -12.50 -1.06 13.13
N VAL A 331 -13.11 -1.76 12.18
CA VAL A 331 -14.05 -2.86 12.48
C VAL A 331 -13.34 -3.98 13.22
N THR A 332 -12.20 -4.47 12.70
CA THR A 332 -11.42 -5.53 13.35
C THR A 332 -10.96 -5.12 14.75
N ALA A 333 -10.43 -3.90 14.89
CA ALA A 333 -10.01 -3.37 16.19
C ALA A 333 -11.16 -3.30 17.20
N THR A 334 -12.34 -2.81 16.77
CA THR A 334 -13.53 -2.72 17.61
C THR A 334 -13.99 -4.10 18.08
N VAL A 335 -14.08 -5.08 17.17
CA VAL A 335 -14.50 -6.45 17.49
C VAL A 335 -13.57 -7.07 18.52
N VAL A 336 -12.25 -6.95 18.32
CA VAL A 336 -11.25 -7.52 19.23
C VAL A 336 -11.26 -6.82 20.59
N LEU A 337 -11.35 -5.48 20.63
CA LEU A 337 -11.47 -4.75 21.88
C LEU A 337 -12.69 -5.20 22.69
N ARG A 338 -13.84 -5.37 22.04
CA ARG A 338 -15.06 -5.87 22.69
C ARG A 338 -14.92 -7.30 23.19
N ALA A 339 -14.34 -8.19 22.37
CA ALA A 339 -14.12 -9.58 22.76
C ALA A 339 -13.20 -9.70 23.98
N LEU A 340 -12.24 -8.77 24.12
CA LEU A 340 -11.33 -8.69 25.25
C LEU A 340 -11.89 -7.90 26.44
N GLY A 341 -13.15 -7.43 26.39
CA GLY A 341 -13.74 -6.59 27.45
C GLY A 341 -13.06 -5.23 27.63
N MET A 342 -12.28 -4.79 26.64
CA MET A 342 -11.54 -3.53 26.69
C MET A 342 -12.42 -2.35 26.24
N PRO A 343 -12.19 -1.14 26.78
CA PRO A 343 -12.96 0.03 26.38
C PRO A 343 -12.70 0.35 24.90
N VAL A 344 -13.78 0.55 24.14
CA VAL A 344 -13.71 1.04 22.75
C VAL A 344 -13.73 2.57 22.78
N ASN A 345 -12.57 3.17 23.03
CA ASN A 345 -12.37 4.63 22.97
C ASN A 345 -11.26 4.94 21.96
N GLY A 346 -11.06 6.22 21.62
CA GLY A 346 -10.10 6.55 20.56
C GLY A 346 -8.66 6.09 20.84
N ARG A 347 -8.20 6.04 22.10
CA ARG A 347 -6.82 5.67 22.42
C ARG A 347 -6.57 4.18 22.15
N SER A 348 -7.45 3.33 22.69
CA SER A 348 -7.39 1.88 22.46
C SER A 348 -7.68 1.53 21.00
N LEU A 349 -8.59 2.27 20.36
CA LEU A 349 -8.90 2.08 18.95
C LEU A 349 -7.72 2.44 18.05
N PHE A 350 -7.02 3.56 18.28
CA PHE A 350 -5.81 3.90 17.51
C PHE A 350 -4.76 2.81 17.65
N PHE A 351 -4.41 2.44 18.87
CA PHE A 351 -3.41 1.42 19.12
C PHE A 351 -3.74 0.10 18.39
N MET A 352 -4.98 -0.39 18.55
CA MET A 352 -5.41 -1.65 17.96
C MET A 352 -5.58 -1.58 16.43
N THR A 353 -6.05 -0.45 15.89
CA THR A 353 -6.14 -0.22 14.43
C THR A 353 -4.76 -0.31 13.78
N PHE A 354 -3.76 0.34 14.38
CA PHE A 354 -2.40 0.32 13.87
C PHE A 354 -1.70 -1.02 14.08
N PHE A 355 -2.02 -1.76 15.16
CA PHE A 355 -1.58 -3.14 15.31
C PHE A 355 -2.03 -4.01 14.13
N PHE A 356 -3.32 -3.97 13.76
CA PHE A 356 -3.83 -4.70 12.60
C PHE A 356 -3.27 -4.18 11.27
N SER A 357 -2.97 -2.89 11.16
CA SER A 357 -2.24 -2.34 10.01
C SER A 357 -0.84 -2.95 9.88
N GLY A 358 -0.10 -3.04 10.98
CA GLY A 358 1.22 -3.69 11.01
C GLY A 358 1.15 -5.18 10.68
N LEU A 359 0.15 -5.89 11.22
CA LEU A 359 -0.08 -7.29 10.89
C LEU A 359 -0.38 -7.50 9.41
N LEU A 360 -1.22 -6.66 8.80
CA LEU A 360 -1.51 -6.77 7.38
C LEU A 360 -0.24 -6.63 6.53
N HIS A 361 0.60 -5.63 6.82
CA HIS A 361 1.86 -5.42 6.09
C HIS A 361 2.80 -6.61 6.27
N THR A 362 2.97 -7.08 7.51
CA THR A 362 3.73 -8.30 7.80
C THR A 362 3.22 -9.52 7.05
N LEU A 363 1.91 -9.80 7.09
CA LEU A 363 1.32 -10.93 6.39
C LEU A 363 1.48 -10.80 4.87
N SER A 364 1.40 -9.59 4.33
CA SER A 364 1.64 -9.38 2.89
C SER A 364 3.08 -9.65 2.45
N GLU A 365 4.05 -9.63 3.37
CA GLU A 365 5.44 -10.02 3.08
C GLU A 365 5.70 -11.53 3.18
N MET A 366 4.72 -12.36 3.56
CA MET A 366 4.90 -13.83 3.66
C MET A 366 5.30 -14.49 2.34
N CYS A 367 4.98 -13.87 1.22
CA CYS A 367 5.32 -14.36 -0.10
C CYS A 367 6.63 -13.75 -0.63
N MET A 368 7.35 -12.95 0.15
CA MET A 368 8.62 -12.33 -0.26
C MET A 368 9.83 -13.17 0.12
N ASP A 369 10.87 -13.16 -0.71
CA ASP A 369 12.19 -13.73 -0.40
C ASP A 369 13.29 -12.99 -1.19
N PRO A 370 14.23 -12.28 -0.53
CA PRO A 370 14.29 -12.08 0.91
C PRO A 370 13.08 -11.29 1.44
N VAL A 371 12.83 -11.43 2.73
CA VAL A 371 11.78 -10.68 3.42
C VAL A 371 12.37 -9.53 4.25
N GLY A 372 11.57 -8.49 4.49
CA GLY A 372 11.91 -7.45 5.45
C GLY A 372 11.93 -7.99 6.89
N SER A 373 11.93 -7.09 7.86
CA SER A 373 11.85 -7.43 9.29
C SER A 373 10.40 -7.24 9.76
N PRO A 374 9.60 -8.33 9.87
CA PRO A 374 8.19 -8.26 10.24
C PRO A 374 7.96 -7.58 11.60
N GLY A 375 8.83 -7.85 12.57
CA GLY A 375 8.77 -7.22 13.89
C GLY A 375 8.95 -5.70 13.82
N ARG A 376 9.88 -5.22 12.98
CA ARG A 376 10.07 -3.77 12.76
C ARG A 376 8.89 -3.16 12.01
N LEU A 377 8.30 -3.87 11.05
CA LEU A 377 7.10 -3.42 10.36
C LEU A 377 5.95 -3.19 11.35
N VAL A 378 5.66 -4.18 12.19
CA VAL A 378 4.64 -4.04 13.26
C VAL A 378 5.01 -2.87 14.18
N LEU A 379 6.26 -2.77 14.62
CA LEU A 379 6.72 -1.70 15.49
C LEU A 379 6.49 -0.30 14.90
N PHE A 380 6.79 -0.09 13.61
CA PHE A 380 6.55 1.19 12.94
C PHE A 380 5.09 1.63 13.05
N PHE A 381 4.15 0.74 12.73
CA PHE A 381 2.73 1.06 12.83
C PHE A 381 2.30 1.26 14.28
N MET A 382 2.79 0.46 15.22
CA MET A 382 2.52 0.64 16.64
C MET A 382 2.99 2.00 17.16
N LEU A 383 4.17 2.46 16.72
CA LEU A 383 4.67 3.80 17.02
C LEU A 383 3.76 4.87 16.41
N ALA A 384 3.33 4.72 15.15
CA ALA A 384 2.37 5.64 14.53
C ALA A 384 1.03 5.71 15.31
N GLY A 385 0.53 4.56 15.79
CA GLY A 385 -0.65 4.48 16.65
C GLY A 385 -0.44 5.14 18.01
N ALA A 386 0.73 4.97 18.62
CA ALA A 386 1.11 5.64 19.86
C ALA A 386 1.18 7.15 19.69
N GLY A 387 1.73 7.64 18.57
CA GLY A 387 1.73 9.06 18.22
C GLY A 387 0.30 9.64 18.12
N CYS A 388 -0.62 8.94 17.45
CA CYS A 388 -2.03 9.34 17.39
C CYS A 388 -2.69 9.33 18.79
N ALA A 389 -2.44 8.30 19.60
CA ALA A 389 -2.98 8.22 20.97
C ALA A 389 -2.42 9.35 21.87
N ALA A 390 -1.16 9.76 21.66
CA ALA A 390 -0.55 10.88 22.35
C ALA A 390 -1.22 12.22 21.97
N GLU A 391 -1.49 12.47 20.69
CA GLU A 391 -2.23 13.67 20.24
C GLU A 391 -3.66 13.70 20.81
N GLN A 392 -4.32 12.54 20.89
CA GLN A 392 -5.64 12.45 21.53
C GLN A 392 -5.56 12.75 23.03
N SER A 393 -4.51 12.26 23.70
CA SER A 393 -4.30 12.49 25.13
C SER A 393 -4.00 13.97 25.41
N PHE A 394 -3.16 14.60 24.57
CA PHE A 394 -2.92 16.05 24.57
C PHE A 394 -4.23 16.83 24.46
N LYS A 395 -5.13 16.44 23.55
CA LYS A 395 -6.45 17.06 23.43
C LYS A 395 -7.29 16.89 24.70
N SER A 396 -7.28 15.71 25.32
CA SER A 396 -8.05 15.48 26.55
C SER A 396 -7.53 16.26 27.75
N ILE A 397 -6.23 16.52 27.82
CA ILE A 397 -5.58 17.24 28.94
C ILE A 397 -5.68 18.75 28.75
N THR A 398 -5.40 19.25 27.54
CA THR A 398 -5.26 20.69 27.29
C THR A 398 -6.52 21.34 26.72
N GLY A 399 -7.50 20.53 26.29
CA GLY A 399 -8.65 20.99 25.49
C GLY A 399 -8.30 21.42 24.06
N ARG A 400 -7.02 21.38 23.66
CA ARG A 400 -6.53 21.86 22.35
C ARG A 400 -6.13 20.69 21.45
N LYS A 401 -6.46 20.78 20.16
CA LYS A 401 -5.98 19.82 19.15
C LYS A 401 -4.58 20.22 18.67
N VAL A 402 -3.73 19.23 18.40
CA VAL A 402 -2.50 19.43 17.62
C VAL A 402 -2.91 19.81 16.20
N ARG A 403 -2.47 20.98 15.72
CA ARG A 403 -2.79 21.53 14.38
C ARG A 403 -1.87 22.68 14.01
N GLY A 404 -1.98 23.18 12.78
CA GLY A 404 -1.22 24.33 12.28
C GLY A 404 0.27 24.05 12.08
N THR A 405 1.09 25.09 12.01
CA THR A 405 2.53 24.98 11.68
C THR A 405 3.30 24.13 12.69
N TRP A 406 3.05 24.31 13.99
CA TRP A 406 3.73 23.53 15.03
C TRP A 406 3.30 22.06 15.03
N GLY A 407 2.01 21.79 14.82
CA GLY A 407 1.53 20.42 14.65
C GLY A 407 2.12 19.75 13.41
N ARG A 408 2.32 20.51 12.33
CA ARG A 408 3.03 20.04 11.13
C ARG A 408 4.48 19.69 11.42
N ILE A 409 5.23 20.57 12.09
CA ILE A 409 6.63 20.32 12.48
C ILE A 409 6.70 19.05 13.36
N PHE A 410 5.84 18.95 14.37
CA PHE A 410 5.76 17.78 15.23
C PHE A 410 5.44 16.50 14.43
N GLY A 411 4.38 16.52 13.61
CA GLY A 411 3.94 15.35 12.87
C GLY A 411 4.98 14.84 11.88
N TRP A 412 5.59 15.73 11.08
CA TRP A 412 6.64 15.33 10.13
C TRP A 412 7.96 14.98 10.83
N GLY A 413 8.32 15.68 11.90
CA GLY A 413 9.47 15.33 12.73
C GLY A 413 9.32 13.92 13.31
N TYR A 414 8.15 13.61 13.87
CA TYR A 414 7.82 12.29 14.40
C TYR A 414 7.88 11.21 13.32
N MET A 415 7.21 11.43 12.18
CA MET A 415 7.22 10.49 11.06
C MET A 415 8.62 10.23 10.52
N THR A 416 9.45 11.27 10.42
CA THR A 416 10.85 11.15 9.99
C THR A 416 11.67 10.36 11.00
N ALA A 417 11.46 10.58 12.30
CA ALA A 417 12.17 9.85 13.35
C ALA A 417 11.86 8.33 13.35
N ILE A 418 10.62 7.94 13.05
CA ILE A 418 10.23 6.52 13.01
C ILE A 418 10.39 5.86 11.63
N ALA A 419 10.55 6.64 10.55
CA ALA A 419 10.71 6.12 9.18
C ALA A 419 11.82 5.06 9.01
N PRO A 420 13.01 5.17 9.63
CA PRO A 420 14.05 4.15 9.52
C PRO A 420 13.61 2.74 9.93
N VAL A 421 12.64 2.65 10.85
CA VAL A 421 12.13 1.37 11.37
C VAL A 421 11.54 0.53 10.24
N ILE A 422 10.87 1.14 9.26
CA ILE A 422 10.25 0.43 8.13
C ILE A 422 11.06 0.52 6.84
N SER A 423 11.69 1.68 6.58
CA SER A 423 12.38 1.91 5.31
C SER A 423 13.64 1.06 5.14
N VAL A 424 14.41 0.86 6.22
CA VAL A 424 15.65 0.07 6.16
C VAL A 424 15.36 -1.40 5.86
N PRO A 425 14.42 -2.07 6.57
CA PRO A 425 14.04 -3.44 6.21
C PRO A 425 13.56 -3.61 4.77
N TRP A 426 12.78 -2.66 4.23
CA TRP A 426 12.34 -2.72 2.83
C TRP A 426 13.50 -2.59 1.84
N LEU A 427 14.40 -1.63 2.06
CA LEU A 427 15.59 -1.51 1.21
C LEU A 427 16.44 -2.78 1.28
N ASN A 428 16.61 -3.34 2.48
CA ASN A 428 17.34 -4.58 2.69
C ASN A 428 16.66 -5.81 2.06
N SER A 429 15.34 -5.80 1.87
CA SER A 429 14.62 -6.88 1.16
C SER A 429 14.57 -6.70 -0.36
N GLY A 430 15.32 -5.72 -0.89
CA GLY A 430 15.46 -5.50 -2.33
C GLY A 430 14.36 -4.64 -2.96
N TYR A 431 13.54 -3.93 -2.16
CA TYR A 431 12.52 -3.03 -2.73
C TYR A 431 13.13 -1.96 -3.63
N GLY A 432 14.27 -1.39 -3.25
CA GLY A 432 14.89 -0.28 -3.99
C GLY A 432 15.28 -0.63 -5.43
N GLY A 433 15.63 -1.90 -5.68
CA GLY A 433 16.04 -2.40 -6.99
C GLY A 433 14.94 -3.08 -7.80
N ASN A 434 13.73 -3.15 -7.24
CA ASN A 434 12.68 -3.96 -7.83
C ASN A 434 12.28 -3.44 -9.22
N ARG A 435 11.98 -4.36 -10.14
CA ARG A 435 11.48 -4.05 -11.48
C ARG A 435 9.96 -4.03 -11.46
N VAL A 436 9.40 -3.14 -10.62
CA VAL A 436 7.96 -2.93 -10.58
C VAL A 436 7.45 -2.45 -11.94
N LEU A 437 8.27 -1.65 -12.63
CA LEU A 437 7.99 -1.08 -13.94
C LEU A 437 8.97 -1.61 -15.00
N PRO A 438 8.56 -1.66 -16.28
CA PRO A 438 9.44 -2.08 -17.37
C PRO A 438 10.64 -1.14 -17.50
N ALA A 439 11.79 -1.70 -17.89
CA ALA A 439 12.99 -0.91 -18.18
C ALA A 439 12.79 -0.05 -19.43
N GLY A 440 13.52 1.07 -19.52
CA GLY A 440 13.43 2.01 -20.64
C GLY A 440 12.22 2.95 -20.55
N GLY A 441 11.58 3.02 -19.38
CA GLY A 441 10.49 3.96 -19.12
C GLY A 441 10.96 5.42 -19.05
N PRO A 442 10.03 6.39 -19.00
CA PRO A 442 10.34 7.81 -18.88
C PRO A 442 11.20 8.14 -17.65
N GLY A 443 11.06 7.35 -16.57
CA GLY A 443 11.85 7.48 -15.36
C GLY A 443 13.34 7.25 -15.55
N ASP A 444 13.73 6.40 -16.50
CA ASP A 444 15.15 6.16 -16.81
C ASP A 444 15.84 7.41 -17.35
N TYR A 445 15.15 8.17 -18.21
CA TYR A 445 15.65 9.42 -18.77
C TYR A 445 15.67 10.53 -17.72
N ILE A 446 14.61 10.65 -16.91
CA ILE A 446 14.54 11.64 -15.83
C ILE A 446 15.64 11.38 -14.79
N ALA A 447 15.84 10.13 -14.40
CA ALA A 447 16.87 9.74 -13.45
C ALA A 447 18.29 10.02 -13.99
N ALA A 448 18.54 9.73 -15.26
CA ALA A 448 19.80 10.04 -15.91
C ALA A 448 20.09 11.55 -15.91
N MET A 449 19.11 12.36 -16.34
CA MET A 449 19.22 13.82 -16.33
C MET A 449 19.46 14.37 -14.91
N PHE A 450 18.76 13.83 -13.90
CA PHE A 450 18.95 14.27 -12.52
C PHE A 450 20.34 13.92 -11.97
N LEU A 451 20.89 12.75 -12.31
CA LEU A 451 22.26 12.37 -11.91
C LEU A 451 23.34 13.15 -12.66
N GLU A 452 23.06 13.61 -13.88
CA GLU A 452 23.98 14.42 -14.67
C GLU A 452 24.04 15.87 -14.18
N TYR A 453 22.87 16.50 -13.98
CA TYR A 453 22.78 17.95 -13.73
C TYR A 453 22.35 18.31 -12.31
N GLY A 454 21.65 17.42 -11.60
CA GLY A 454 21.07 17.70 -10.29
C GLY A 454 21.90 17.21 -9.11
N LEU A 455 22.45 16.00 -9.20
CA LEU A 455 23.15 15.33 -8.11
C LEU A 455 24.31 14.47 -8.62
N LYS A 456 25.54 14.86 -8.28
CA LYS A 456 26.73 14.04 -8.53
C LYS A 456 27.01 13.17 -7.31
N ILE A 457 27.20 11.86 -7.56
CA ILE A 457 27.55 10.85 -6.55
C ILE A 457 28.98 10.39 -6.85
N GLN A 458 29.86 10.49 -5.86
CA GLN A 458 31.26 10.05 -5.96
C GLN A 458 31.53 9.00 -4.91
N LYS A 459 32.33 7.97 -5.22
CA LYS A 459 32.78 7.03 -4.19
C LYS A 459 33.69 7.77 -3.20
N ALA A 460 33.42 7.57 -1.91
CA ALA A 460 34.13 8.23 -0.81
C ALA A 460 35.53 7.67 -0.61
#